data_AF-A0A1E4BAA9-F1
#
_entry.id   AF-A0A1E4BAA9-F1
#
_cell.length_a   1.000
_cell.length_b   1.000
_cell.length_c   1.000
_cell.angle_alpha   90.00
_cell.angle_beta   90.00
_cell.angle_gamma   90.00
#
_symmetry.space_group_name_H-M   'P 1'
#
loop_
_entity.id
_entity.type
_entity.pdbx_description
1 polymer ?
#
loop_
_entity_poly.entity_id
_entity_poly.type
_entity_poly.pdbx_seq_one_letter_code
_entity_poly.pdbx_strand_id
1 'polypeptide(L)'
;MSSERHPEHSLVEVYLDGGSEPFAMHVPPARFELDTTQLEDGVHTLRFVARDGSGRRGVRSVSFTVRNGPGIAIDGVREGDVVDGRLALLVNAYGAGYEEHWEPARAETPAPIPTATWVLLLLVVAWSLFYLVRNWAPRGGWDGAAHHATAPSGGVVPALVVGGAVVLVVVVFALGIWYTLRPGEQGADHIKRRVLE
;
A
#
# COMPACT_ATOMS: atom_id res chain seq x y z
N MET A 1 39.70 -57.48 -7.90
CA MET A 1 38.40 -56.98 -8.41
C MET A 1 38.47 -55.48 -8.41
N SER A 2 38.76 -54.95 -9.59
CA SER A 2 39.09 -53.55 -9.86
C SER A 2 37.82 -52.70 -9.82
N SER A 3 37.91 -51.54 -9.20
CA SER A 3 36.86 -50.54 -9.14
C SER A 3 36.54 -50.00 -10.54
N GLU A 4 35.35 -50.30 -11.05
CA GLU A 4 34.78 -49.63 -12.22
C GLU A 4 34.56 -48.15 -11.89
N ARG A 5 35.48 -47.29 -12.35
CA ARG A 5 35.23 -45.84 -12.41
C ARG A 5 34.43 -45.55 -13.67
N HIS A 6 33.11 -45.44 -13.52
CA HIS A 6 32.21 -44.89 -14.53
C HIS A 6 32.40 -43.36 -14.58
N PRO A 7 32.99 -42.77 -15.65
CA PRO A 7 33.14 -41.33 -15.77
C PRO A 7 31.91 -40.76 -16.48
N GLU A 8 30.71 -41.01 -15.96
CA GLU A 8 29.48 -40.83 -16.75
C GLU A 8 28.91 -39.41 -16.67
N HIS A 9 29.38 -38.58 -15.72
CA HIS A 9 28.80 -37.26 -15.48
C HIS A 9 29.80 -36.16 -15.79
N SER A 10 29.48 -35.35 -16.80
CA SER A 10 30.16 -34.08 -17.01
C SER A 10 29.84 -33.14 -15.85
N LEU A 11 30.80 -32.34 -15.41
CA LEU A 11 30.68 -31.39 -14.31
C LEU A 11 30.95 -29.98 -14.82
N VAL A 12 30.12 -29.02 -14.42
CA VAL A 12 30.30 -27.60 -14.75
C VAL A 12 30.61 -26.83 -13.49
N GLU A 13 31.81 -26.25 -13.44
CA GLU A 13 32.26 -25.30 -12.42
C GLU A 13 31.92 -23.88 -12.89
N VAL A 14 31.22 -23.11 -12.06
CA VAL A 14 30.83 -21.72 -12.33
C VAL A 14 31.68 -20.80 -11.46
N TYR A 15 32.35 -19.85 -12.08
CA TYR A 15 33.17 -18.84 -11.42
C TYR A 15 32.58 -17.45 -11.67
N LEU A 16 32.60 -16.60 -10.64
CA LEU A 16 32.20 -15.21 -10.72
C LEU A 16 33.44 -14.32 -10.59
N ASP A 17 33.55 -13.30 -11.45
CA ASP A 17 34.56 -12.24 -11.42
C ASP A 17 36.02 -12.69 -11.30
N GLY A 18 36.32 -13.86 -11.88
CA GLY A 18 37.67 -14.42 -11.88
C GLY A 18 38.11 -15.03 -10.55
N GLY A 19 37.18 -15.28 -9.61
CA GLY A 19 37.45 -15.99 -8.37
C GLY A 19 38.21 -17.31 -8.57
N SER A 20 39.09 -17.65 -7.62
CA SER A 20 39.88 -18.88 -7.65
C SER A 20 39.07 -20.13 -7.31
N GLU A 21 37.99 -19.96 -6.55
CA GLU A 21 37.07 -21.02 -6.15
C GLU A 21 35.77 -20.94 -6.97
N PRO A 22 35.18 -22.09 -7.34
CA PRO A 22 33.90 -22.11 -8.02
C PRO A 22 32.80 -21.61 -7.08
N PHE A 23 32.03 -20.61 -7.53
CA PHE A 23 30.82 -20.14 -6.86
C PHE A 23 29.75 -21.25 -6.80
N ALA A 24 29.65 -22.07 -7.86
CA ALA A 24 28.72 -23.18 -7.91
C ALA A 24 29.27 -24.33 -8.77
N MET A 25 28.79 -25.55 -8.50
CA MET A 25 29.13 -26.76 -9.24
C MET A 25 27.87 -27.53 -9.59
N HIS A 26 27.71 -27.90 -10.87
CA HIS A 26 26.49 -28.53 -11.36
C HIS A 26 26.77 -29.68 -12.32
N VAL A 27 25.92 -30.72 -12.25
CA VAL A 27 25.88 -31.79 -13.25
C VAL A 27 24.86 -31.42 -14.34
N PRO A 28 25.25 -31.29 -15.62
CA PRO A 28 24.33 -30.95 -16.69
C PRO A 28 23.28 -32.03 -16.98
N PRO A 29 22.09 -31.65 -17.51
CA PRO A 29 21.60 -30.27 -17.64
C PRO A 29 21.21 -29.70 -16.28
N ALA A 30 21.64 -28.47 -15.98
CA ALA A 30 21.38 -27.80 -14.71
C ALA A 30 20.70 -26.45 -14.91
N ARG A 31 19.82 -26.09 -13.96
CA ARG A 31 19.27 -24.75 -13.80
C ARG A 31 19.69 -24.23 -12.43
N PHE A 32 20.12 -22.98 -12.37
CA PHE A 32 20.48 -22.31 -11.12
C PHE A 32 20.09 -20.83 -11.22
N GLU A 33 19.90 -20.21 -10.07
CA GLU A 33 19.60 -18.79 -9.94
C GLU A 33 20.82 -18.08 -9.35
N LEU A 34 21.12 -16.90 -9.87
CA LEU A 34 22.15 -16.01 -9.35
C LEU A 34 21.45 -14.82 -8.70
N ASP A 35 21.58 -14.70 -7.39
CA ASP A 35 21.13 -13.51 -6.66
C ASP A 35 22.11 -12.36 -6.95
N THR A 36 21.70 -11.45 -7.84
CA THR A 36 22.53 -10.29 -8.20
C THR A 36 22.45 -9.18 -7.17
N THR A 37 21.54 -9.22 -6.19
CA THR A 37 21.36 -8.13 -5.20
C THR A 37 22.56 -7.94 -4.27
N GLN A 38 23.39 -8.99 -4.14
CA GLN A 38 24.60 -8.99 -3.34
C GLN A 38 25.85 -8.59 -4.14
N LEU A 39 25.71 -8.38 -5.44
CA LEU A 39 26.79 -7.95 -6.31
C LEU A 39 26.86 -6.42 -6.33
N GLU A 40 28.08 -5.89 -6.42
CA GLU A 40 28.30 -4.46 -6.59
C GLU A 40 27.78 -3.97 -7.96
N ASP A 41 27.59 -2.67 -8.11
CA ASP A 41 27.25 -2.11 -9.41
C ASP A 41 28.47 -2.14 -10.33
N GLY A 42 28.29 -2.65 -11.55
CA GLY A 42 29.40 -2.71 -12.49
C GLY A 42 29.31 -3.86 -13.49
N VAL A 43 30.41 -4.07 -14.20
CA VAL A 43 30.56 -5.18 -15.15
C VAL A 43 31.08 -6.40 -14.40
N HIS A 44 30.33 -7.48 -14.46
CA HIS A 44 30.65 -8.78 -13.88
C HIS A 44 30.84 -9.82 -14.97
N THR A 45 31.59 -10.88 -14.66
CA THR A 45 31.87 -11.98 -15.59
C THR A 45 31.59 -13.33 -14.96
N LEU A 46 30.68 -14.10 -15.57
CA LEU A 46 30.50 -15.52 -15.29
C LEU A 46 31.40 -16.35 -16.20
N ARG A 47 32.20 -17.23 -15.62
CA ARG A 47 33.05 -18.19 -16.34
C ARG A 47 32.61 -19.60 -16.00
N PHE A 48 32.22 -20.35 -17.02
CA PHE A 48 31.82 -21.75 -16.97
C PHE A 48 32.98 -22.62 -17.42
N VAL A 49 33.40 -23.56 -16.57
CA VAL A 49 34.42 -24.57 -16.89
C VAL A 49 33.74 -25.94 -16.83
N ALA A 50 33.49 -26.53 -18.00
CA ALA A 50 32.93 -27.86 -18.13
C ALA A 50 34.05 -28.90 -18.19
N ARG A 51 33.95 -29.97 -17.42
CA ARG A 51 34.81 -31.15 -17.46
C ARG A 51 33.97 -32.33 -17.92
N ASP A 52 34.40 -33.02 -18.98
CA ASP A 52 33.74 -34.25 -19.40
C ASP A 52 34.36 -35.49 -18.71
N GLY A 53 33.69 -36.63 -18.85
CA GLY A 53 34.19 -37.91 -18.33
C GLY A 53 35.54 -38.35 -18.88
N SER A 54 35.93 -37.83 -20.06
CA SER A 54 37.23 -38.09 -20.67
C SER A 54 38.33 -37.14 -20.19
N GLY A 55 38.01 -36.20 -19.29
CA GLY A 55 38.94 -35.23 -18.71
C GLY A 55 39.21 -34.00 -19.59
N ARG A 56 38.51 -33.85 -20.73
CA ARG A 56 38.60 -32.65 -21.56
C ARG A 56 37.88 -31.50 -20.86
N ARG A 57 38.42 -30.29 -21.06
CA ARG A 57 37.88 -29.06 -20.46
C ARG A 57 37.39 -28.11 -21.53
N GLY A 58 36.16 -27.63 -21.38
CA GLY A 58 35.60 -26.52 -22.15
C GLY A 58 35.43 -25.29 -21.27
N VAL A 59 35.80 -24.11 -21.76
CA VAL A 59 35.65 -22.85 -21.02
C VAL A 59 34.79 -21.88 -21.83
N ARG A 60 33.81 -21.26 -21.17
CA ARG A 60 32.99 -20.20 -21.74
C ARG A 60 32.82 -19.08 -20.73
N SER A 61 32.92 -17.83 -21.18
CA SER A 61 32.69 -16.66 -20.33
C SER A 61 31.57 -15.79 -20.87
N VAL A 62 30.80 -15.18 -19.97
CA VAL A 62 29.68 -14.29 -20.26
C VAL A 62 29.82 -13.06 -19.36
N SER A 63 29.92 -11.89 -19.97
CA SER A 63 29.91 -10.60 -19.26
C SER A 63 28.47 -10.08 -19.12
N PHE A 64 28.14 -9.52 -17.97
CA PHE A 64 26.87 -8.88 -17.68
C PHE A 64 27.09 -7.65 -16.81
N THR A 65 26.10 -6.76 -16.73
CA THR A 65 26.20 -5.54 -15.92
C THR A 65 25.14 -5.57 -14.83
N VAL A 66 25.56 -5.36 -13.58
CA VAL A 66 24.70 -5.23 -12.41
C VAL A 66 24.45 -3.76 -12.12
N ARG A 67 23.21 -3.42 -11.78
CA ARG A 67 22.76 -2.07 -11.42
C ARG A 67 21.72 -2.18 -10.29
N ASN A 68 22.20 -2.37 -9.08
CA ASN A 68 21.43 -2.41 -7.84
C ASN A 68 21.37 -1.02 -7.15
N GLY A 69 22.29 -0.11 -7.49
CA GLY A 69 22.33 1.25 -6.96
C GLY A 69 21.18 2.15 -7.43
N PRO A 70 21.02 3.35 -6.82
CA PRO A 70 19.99 4.30 -7.21
C PRO A 70 20.20 4.79 -8.64
N GLY A 71 19.11 4.86 -9.41
CA GLY A 71 19.13 5.47 -10.74
C GLY A 71 19.38 6.97 -10.64
N ILE A 72 20.42 7.47 -11.31
CA ILE A 72 20.75 8.89 -11.35
C ILE A 72 20.19 9.50 -12.64
N ALA A 73 19.40 10.56 -12.50
CA ALA A 73 18.90 11.35 -13.61
C ALA A 73 19.56 12.74 -13.57
N ILE A 74 20.08 13.18 -14.70
CA ILE A 74 20.71 14.49 -14.87
C ILE A 74 19.91 15.24 -15.92
N ASP A 75 19.48 16.44 -15.59
CA ASP A 75 18.85 17.38 -16.51
C ASP A 75 19.74 18.61 -16.68
N GLY A 76 19.71 19.20 -17.87
CA GLY A 76 20.56 20.32 -18.26
C GLY A 76 21.81 19.96 -19.08
N VAL A 77 22.15 18.68 -19.29
CA VAL A 77 23.21 18.24 -20.22
C VAL A 77 22.96 16.83 -20.76
N ARG A 78 23.30 16.58 -22.03
CA ARG A 78 23.23 15.26 -22.67
C ARG A 78 24.61 14.77 -23.11
N GLU A 79 24.71 13.46 -23.33
CA GLU A 79 25.92 12.85 -23.84
C GLU A 79 26.23 13.35 -25.27
N GLY A 80 27.41 13.95 -25.45
CA GLY A 80 27.85 14.56 -26.71
C GLY A 80 27.58 16.06 -26.85
N ASP A 81 26.98 16.72 -25.86
CA ASP A 81 26.76 18.17 -25.91
C ASP A 81 28.10 18.94 -25.85
N VAL A 82 28.25 19.95 -26.71
CA VAL A 82 29.35 20.91 -26.65
C VAL A 82 28.83 22.16 -25.96
N VAL A 83 29.30 22.42 -24.74
CA VAL A 83 28.83 23.51 -23.87
C VAL A 83 29.92 24.55 -23.65
N ASP A 84 29.53 25.82 -23.50
CA ASP A 84 30.42 26.95 -23.19
C ASP A 84 29.79 27.82 -22.08
N GLY A 85 30.62 28.43 -21.23
CA GLY A 85 30.17 29.26 -20.12
C GLY A 85 29.64 28.48 -18.90
N ARG A 86 28.51 28.93 -18.31
CA ARG A 86 27.91 28.34 -17.10
C ARG A 86 26.64 27.58 -17.43
N LEU A 87 26.61 26.30 -17.05
CA LEU A 87 25.49 25.38 -17.28
C LEU A 87 24.81 25.05 -15.95
N ALA A 88 23.49 25.26 -15.88
CA ALA A 88 22.70 24.85 -14.73
C ALA A 88 22.34 23.36 -14.87
N LEU A 89 22.78 22.55 -13.91
CA LEU A 89 22.49 21.12 -13.87
C LEU A 89 21.53 20.81 -12.72
N LEU A 90 20.58 19.93 -13.00
CA LEU A 90 19.69 19.37 -11.99
C LEU A 90 19.94 17.87 -11.90
N VAL A 91 20.31 17.40 -10.70
CA VAL A 91 20.65 15.99 -10.47
C VAL A 91 19.64 15.39 -9.49
N ASN A 92 18.99 14.32 -9.91
CA ASN A 92 18.08 13.52 -9.09
C ASN A 92 18.62 12.10 -8.92
N ALA A 93 18.38 11.48 -7.77
CA ALA A 93 18.66 10.08 -7.53
C ALA A 93 17.38 9.38 -7.05
N TYR A 94 17.01 8.28 -7.72
CA TYR A 94 15.85 7.47 -7.38
C TYR A 94 16.34 6.10 -6.91
N GLY A 95 16.08 5.76 -5.65
CA GLY A 95 16.44 4.47 -5.10
C GLY A 95 15.53 3.35 -5.63
N ALA A 96 16.14 2.24 -6.05
CA ALA A 96 15.44 0.97 -6.30
C ALA A 96 15.19 0.17 -4.99
N GLY A 97 15.33 0.82 -3.84
CA GLY A 97 15.09 0.20 -2.55
C GLY A 97 13.61 -0.01 -2.34
N TYR A 98 13.17 -1.26 -2.31
CA TYR A 98 11.92 -1.65 -1.69
C TYR A 98 12.08 -1.33 -0.20
N GLU A 99 11.56 -0.20 0.26
CA GLU A 99 11.41 -0.01 1.70
C GLU A 99 10.40 -1.07 2.18
N GLU A 100 10.92 -2.14 2.79
CA GLU A 100 10.16 -3.27 3.36
C GLU A 100 9.12 -2.81 4.40
N HIS A 101 9.27 -1.58 4.92
CA HIS A 101 8.32 -0.97 5.85
C HIS A 101 7.29 -0.11 5.11
N TRP A 102 6.35 -0.76 4.43
CA TRP A 102 5.13 -0.11 3.99
C TRP A 102 4.37 0.40 5.21
N GLU A 103 4.34 1.72 5.43
CA GLU A 103 3.50 2.38 6.42
C GLU A 103 2.17 2.80 5.77
N PRO A 104 1.06 2.05 5.97
CA PRO A 104 -0.22 2.36 5.32
C PRO A 104 -0.72 3.77 5.63
N ALA A 105 -0.37 4.31 6.80
CA ALA A 105 -0.77 5.63 7.27
C ALA A 105 -0.20 6.79 6.44
N ARG A 106 0.89 6.57 5.66
CA ARG A 106 1.49 7.59 4.79
C ARG A 106 0.80 7.68 3.44
N ALA A 107 0.11 6.61 3.03
CA ALA A 107 -0.64 6.54 1.78
C ALA A 107 -2.03 7.20 1.89
N GLU A 108 -2.52 7.42 3.12
CA GLU A 108 -3.78 8.12 3.37
C GLU A 108 -3.50 9.56 3.78
N THR A 109 -3.79 10.54 2.91
CA THR A 109 -3.87 11.94 3.33
C THR A 109 -4.96 12.06 4.40
N PRO A 110 -4.63 12.49 5.64
CA PRO A 110 -5.63 12.70 6.68
C PRO A 110 -6.57 13.82 6.24
N ALA A 111 -7.70 13.45 5.63
CA ALA A 111 -8.66 14.40 5.12
C ALA A 111 -9.79 14.59 6.13
N PRO A 112 -10.15 15.84 6.48
CA PRO A 112 -11.37 16.09 7.24
C PRO A 112 -12.60 15.59 6.46
N ILE A 113 -13.68 15.29 7.18
CA ILE A 113 -14.92 14.77 6.58
C ILE A 113 -15.39 15.73 5.46
N PRO A 114 -15.65 15.24 4.24
CA PRO A 114 -16.06 16.08 3.11
C PRO A 114 -17.29 16.93 3.42
N THR A 115 -17.29 18.18 2.96
CA THR A 115 -18.42 19.11 3.14
C THR A 115 -19.74 18.54 2.61
N ALA A 116 -19.69 17.70 1.57
CA ALA A 116 -20.85 17.02 1.01
C ALA A 116 -21.62 16.16 2.04
N THR A 117 -20.93 15.56 3.02
CA THR A 117 -21.55 14.78 4.09
C THR A 117 -22.46 15.65 4.96
N TRP A 118 -22.02 16.87 5.29
CA TRP A 118 -22.82 17.83 6.05
C TRP A 118 -24.02 18.35 5.26
N VAL A 119 -23.84 18.62 3.96
CA VAL A 119 -24.93 19.02 3.07
C VAL A 119 -26.00 17.92 2.99
N LEU A 120 -25.60 16.66 2.85
CA LEU A 120 -26.51 15.53 2.82
C LEU A 120 -27.25 15.34 4.15
N LEU A 121 -26.55 15.49 5.29
CA LEU A 121 -27.17 15.46 6.61
C LEU A 121 -28.23 16.54 6.77
N LEU A 122 -27.92 17.79 6.40
CA LEU A 122 -28.88 18.91 6.46
C LEU A 122 -30.08 18.68 5.53
N LEU A 123 -29.86 18.11 4.35
CA LEU A 123 -30.93 17.77 3.41
C LEU A 123 -31.89 16.73 3.99
N VAL A 124 -31.37 15.68 4.63
CA VAL A 124 -32.18 14.64 5.30
C VAL A 124 -33.00 15.25 6.46
N VAL A 125 -32.39 16.13 7.26
CA VAL A 125 -33.07 16.82 8.36
C VAL A 125 -34.18 17.73 7.83
N ALA A 126 -33.89 18.55 6.82
CA ALA A 126 -34.86 19.46 6.21
C ALA A 126 -36.04 18.70 5.58
N TRP A 127 -35.76 17.60 4.88
CA TRP A 127 -36.78 16.73 4.30
C TRP A 127 -37.66 16.09 5.37
N SER A 128 -37.06 15.62 6.47
CA SER A 128 -37.79 15.05 7.61
C SER A 128 -38.70 16.08 8.28
N LEU A 129 -38.22 17.31 8.48
CA LEU A 129 -39.02 18.42 9.02
C LEU A 129 -40.17 18.81 8.09
N PHE A 130 -39.91 18.90 6.78
CA PHE A 130 -40.95 19.15 5.78
C PHE A 130 -42.05 18.08 5.84
N TYR A 131 -41.65 16.81 5.90
CA TYR A 131 -42.60 15.70 5.98
C TYR A 131 -43.37 15.74 7.31
N LEU A 132 -42.73 16.10 8.41
CA LEU A 132 -43.35 16.23 9.73
C LEU A 132 -44.40 17.34 9.73
N VAL A 133 -44.06 18.55 9.27
CA VAL A 133 -44.98 19.68 9.18
C VAL A 133 -46.16 19.36 8.27
N ARG A 134 -45.90 18.76 7.11
CA ARG A 134 -46.94 18.43 6.13
C ARG A 134 -47.95 17.41 6.67
N ASN A 135 -47.49 16.47 7.49
CA ASN A 135 -48.34 15.42 8.05
C ASN A 135 -48.80 15.72 9.48
N TRP A 136 -48.46 16.88 10.02
CA TRP A 136 -48.93 17.31 11.34
C TRP A 136 -50.36 17.81 11.23
N ALA A 137 -51.31 17.02 11.72
CA ALA A 137 -52.68 17.46 12.02
C ALA A 137 -52.77 17.83 13.51
N PRO A 138 -52.72 19.11 13.90
CA PRO A 138 -53.04 19.50 15.27
C PRO A 138 -54.52 19.18 15.50
N ARG A 139 -54.83 18.23 16.38
CA ARG A 139 -56.19 18.08 16.91
C ARG A 139 -56.46 19.31 17.78
N GLY A 140 -57.02 20.35 17.17
CA GLY A 140 -57.55 21.51 17.88
C GLY A 140 -58.99 21.25 18.31
N GLY A 141 -59.29 21.60 19.56
CA GLY A 141 -60.65 21.93 19.99
C GLY A 141 -61.40 20.80 20.71
N TRP A 142 -61.69 21.03 21.99
CA TRP A 142 -62.73 20.32 22.73
C TRP A 142 -64.10 20.77 22.21
N ASP A 143 -64.54 20.24 21.07
CA ASP A 143 -65.86 20.56 20.53
C ASP A 143 -66.76 19.35 20.68
N GLY A 144 -67.56 19.36 21.75
CA GLY A 144 -68.66 18.41 21.94
C GLY A 144 -69.73 18.63 20.88
N ALA A 145 -69.69 17.85 19.80
CA ALA A 145 -70.86 17.56 18.97
C ALA A 145 -70.60 16.28 18.17
N ALA A 146 -71.49 15.31 18.34
CA ALA A 146 -71.38 13.99 17.76
C ALA A 146 -71.69 13.97 16.24
N HIS A 147 -71.35 12.82 15.64
CA HIS A 147 -71.98 12.17 14.47
C HIS A 147 -71.20 12.14 13.14
N HIS A 148 -70.64 10.94 12.89
CA HIS A 148 -70.46 10.23 11.62
C HIS A 148 -69.65 10.90 10.49
N ALA A 149 -68.36 10.57 10.40
CA ALA A 149 -67.71 10.30 9.12
C ALA A 149 -66.47 9.43 9.32
N THR A 150 -66.49 8.26 8.70
CA THR A 150 -65.37 7.33 8.52
C THR A 150 -64.22 8.04 7.80
N ALA A 151 -63.02 8.04 8.38
CA ALA A 151 -61.78 8.44 7.71
C ALA A 151 -60.68 7.42 8.00
N PRO A 152 -59.81 7.12 7.01
CA PRO A 152 -58.92 5.98 7.04
C PRO A 152 -57.85 6.15 8.12
N SER A 153 -57.61 5.08 8.89
CA SER A 153 -56.53 4.97 9.87
C SER A 153 -55.17 4.96 9.16
N GLY A 154 -54.70 6.13 8.74
CA GLY A 154 -53.32 6.36 8.34
C GLY A 154 -52.41 6.27 9.57
N GLY A 155 -51.36 5.44 9.46
CA GLY A 155 -50.50 5.01 10.57
C GLY A 155 -50.00 6.13 11.46
N VAL A 156 -50.41 6.08 12.73
CA VAL A 156 -49.78 6.81 13.83
C VAL A 156 -48.38 6.26 14.02
N VAL A 157 -47.36 6.97 13.54
CA VAL A 157 -45.99 6.72 14.01
C VAL A 157 -45.96 7.24 15.45
N PRO A 158 -45.77 6.40 16.49
CA PRO A 158 -45.85 6.84 17.88
C PRO A 158 -44.82 7.92 18.13
N ALA A 159 -45.16 8.95 18.91
CA ALA A 159 -44.24 10.02 19.31
C ALA A 159 -42.91 9.48 19.91
N LEU A 160 -42.91 8.26 20.45
CA LEU A 160 -41.73 7.53 20.90
C LEU A 160 -40.73 7.22 19.78
N VAL A 161 -41.18 6.92 18.56
CA VAL A 161 -40.31 6.65 17.41
C VAL A 161 -39.65 7.95 16.94
N VAL A 162 -40.40 9.07 16.96
CA VAL A 162 -39.89 10.39 16.59
C VAL A 162 -38.93 10.92 17.66
N GLY A 163 -39.26 10.78 18.94
CA GLY A 163 -38.36 11.12 20.05
C GLY A 163 -37.07 10.29 20.01
N GLY A 164 -37.18 9.00 19.70
CA GLY A 164 -36.02 8.12 19.53
C GLY A 164 -35.09 8.56 18.40
N ALA A 165 -35.66 8.98 17.25
CA ALA A 165 -34.87 9.48 16.12
C ALA A 165 -34.14 10.79 16.46
N VAL A 166 -34.78 11.71 17.17
CA VAL A 166 -34.15 12.98 17.61
C VAL A 166 -33.03 12.70 18.61
N VAL A 167 -33.25 11.83 19.59
CA VAL A 167 -32.21 11.44 20.56
C VAL A 167 -31.03 10.77 19.86
N LEU A 168 -31.27 9.89 18.88
CA LEU A 168 -30.21 9.25 18.09
C LEU A 168 -29.36 10.30 17.35
N VAL A 169 -30.00 11.29 16.70
CA VAL A 169 -29.29 12.37 16.00
C VAL A 169 -28.46 13.21 16.97
N VAL A 170 -28.99 13.56 18.14
CA VAL A 170 -28.25 14.29 19.17
C VAL A 170 -27.06 13.49 19.70
N VAL A 171 -27.23 12.18 19.90
CA VAL A 171 -26.15 11.29 20.37
C VAL A 171 -25.05 11.16 19.31
N VAL A 172 -25.41 10.97 18.04
CA VAL A 172 -24.44 10.92 16.92
C VAL A 172 -23.71 12.25 16.76
N PHE A 173 -24.42 13.38 16.91
CA PHE A 173 -23.82 14.71 16.86
C PHE A 173 -22.87 14.95 18.04
N ALA A 174 -23.25 14.57 19.27
CA ALA A 174 -22.39 14.68 20.45
C ALA A 174 -21.15 13.77 20.37
N LEU A 175 -21.30 12.54 19.86
CA LEU A 175 -20.19 11.62 19.60
C LEU A 175 -19.26 12.15 18.51
N GLY A 176 -19.81 12.73 17.45
CA GLY A 176 -19.05 13.39 16.38
C GLY A 176 -18.24 14.56 16.91
N ILE A 177 -18.87 15.46 17.68
CA ILE A 177 -18.19 16.58 18.34
C ILE A 177 -17.10 16.07 19.28
N TRP A 178 -17.41 15.11 20.15
CA TRP A 178 -16.45 14.55 21.08
C TRP A 178 -15.27 13.89 20.36
N TYR A 179 -15.51 13.18 19.25
CA TYR A 179 -14.46 12.58 18.44
C TYR A 179 -13.59 13.65 17.77
N THR A 180 -14.19 14.73 17.27
CA THR A 180 -13.45 15.84 16.64
C THR A 180 -12.72 16.75 17.62
N LEU A 181 -13.22 16.88 18.85
CA LEU A 181 -12.68 17.78 19.87
C LEU A 181 -11.91 17.05 20.97
N ARG A 182 -11.79 15.72 20.93
CA ARG A 182 -11.05 14.92 21.93
C ARG A 182 -9.61 15.47 22.05
N PRO A 183 -9.25 16.12 23.17
CA PRO A 183 -7.92 16.63 23.35
C PRO A 183 -7.00 15.47 23.69
N GLY A 184 -6.10 15.15 22.75
CA GLY A 184 -4.86 14.44 22.98
C GLY A 184 -4.95 12.92 23.16
N GLU A 185 -4.90 12.17 22.04
CA GLU A 185 -4.21 10.86 21.97
C GLU A 185 -3.73 10.60 20.53
N GLN A 186 -2.94 11.51 19.95
CA GLN A 186 -2.24 11.28 18.67
C GLN A 186 -0.79 10.79 18.88
N GLY A 187 -0.52 10.06 19.97
CA GLY A 187 0.81 9.54 20.29
C GLY A 187 0.79 8.03 20.50
N ALA A 188 1.57 7.30 19.70
CA ALA A 188 1.80 5.86 19.79
C ALA A 188 2.52 5.41 21.09
N ASP A 189 2.75 6.31 22.04
CA ASP A 189 3.65 6.10 23.17
C ASP A 189 3.01 5.38 24.37
N HIS A 190 1.68 5.26 24.43
CA HIS A 190 1.00 4.67 25.60
C HIS A 190 0.95 3.14 25.58
N ILE A 191 1.17 2.48 24.43
CA ILE A 191 1.18 1.01 24.34
C ILE A 191 2.50 0.42 24.83
N LYS A 192 3.60 1.20 24.85
CA LYS A 192 4.94 0.67 25.21
C LYS A 192 5.23 0.58 26.72
N ARG A 193 4.36 1.09 27.61
CA ARG A 193 4.64 1.11 29.06
C ARG A 193 3.97 0.03 29.90
N ARG A 194 3.16 -0.87 29.33
CA ARG A 194 2.45 -1.91 30.11
C ARG A 194 3.00 -3.33 29.97
N VAL A 195 4.12 -3.50 29.27
CA VAL A 195 4.74 -4.83 29.00
C VAL A 195 6.17 -4.93 29.58
N LEU A 196 6.67 -3.90 30.26
CA LEU A 196 8.02 -3.87 30.85
C LEU A 196 8.06 -3.54 32.35
N GLU A 197 6.99 -3.85 33.09
CA GLU A 197 7.04 -3.98 34.55
C GLU A 197 6.63 -5.38 34.99
#